data_AF-A0AAD1JF96-F1
#
_entry.id   AF-A0AAD1JF96-F1
#
_cell.length_a   1.000
_cell.length_b   1.000
_cell.length_c   1.000
_cell.angle_alpha   90.00
_cell.angle_beta   90.00
_cell.angle_gamma   90.00
#
_symmetry.space_group_name_H-M   'P 1'
#
loop_
_entity.id
_entity.type
_entity.pdbx_description
1 polymer ?
#
loop_
_entity_poly.entity_id
_entity_poly.type
_entity_poly.pdbx_seq_one_letter_code
_entity_poly.pdbx_strand_id
1 'polypeptide(L)'
;MATLIKIGNSKGIRIPQPIIKQANLENAEIEFVVTKEGLLLKPIKQKNRLNWKENIEEVLAKNKDKKDKGIVEEFLNETFEDWEW
;
A
#
# COMPACT_ATOMS: atom_id res chain seq x y z
N MET A 1 18.50 -15.10 21.57
CA MET A 1 18.71 -16.20 20.61
C MET A 1 17.39 -16.92 20.42
N ALA A 2 17.05 -17.31 19.19
CA ALA A 2 15.81 -18.03 18.90
C ALA A 2 16.16 -19.32 18.14
N THR A 3 15.41 -20.39 18.39
CA THR A 3 15.62 -21.70 17.81
C THR A 3 14.55 -22.02 16.76
N LEU A 4 14.93 -22.83 15.77
CA LEU A 4 13.98 -23.34 14.79
C LEU A 4 13.10 -24.41 15.43
N ILE A 5 11.79 -24.24 15.29
CA ILE A 5 10.78 -25.22 15.69
C ILE A 5 10.25 -25.95 14.45
N LYS A 6 9.92 -27.23 14.59
CA LYS A 6 9.27 -27.99 13.51
C LYS A 6 7.78 -27.68 13.49
N ILE A 7 7.26 -27.33 12.32
CA ILE A 7 5.83 -27.12 12.05
C ILE A 7 5.48 -28.01 10.85
N GLY A 8 5.12 -29.27 11.11
CA GLY A 8 4.95 -30.27 10.05
C GLY A 8 6.23 -30.49 9.25
N ASN A 9 6.16 -30.31 7.92
CA ASN A 9 7.32 -30.35 7.02
C ASN A 9 8.11 -29.03 6.99
N SER A 10 7.60 -27.97 7.61
CA SER A 10 8.21 -26.66 7.64
C SER A 10 8.96 -26.39 8.95
N LYS A 11 9.71 -25.28 8.98
CA LYS A 11 10.36 -24.75 10.18
C LYS A 11 9.84 -23.35 10.48
N GLY A 12 9.66 -23.04 11.76
CA GLY A 12 9.27 -21.72 12.24
C GLY A 12 10.27 -21.16 13.24
N ILE A 13 10.16 -19.86 13.52
CA ILE A 13 10.89 -19.16 14.57
C ILE A 13 9.90 -18.32 15.38
N ARG A 14 10.08 -18.23 16.70
CA ARG A 14 9.25 -17.34 17.53
C ARG A 14 9.84 -15.95 17.53
N ILE A 15 9.08 -14.98 17.04
CA ILE A 15 9.45 -13.56 17.02
C ILE A 15 8.64 -12.84 18.11
N PRO A 16 9.27 -12.17 19.08
CA PRO A 16 8.56 -11.37 20.07
C PRO A 16 7.68 -10.28 19.44
N GLN A 17 6.49 -10.04 19.99
CA GLN A 17 5.55 -9.01 19.51
C GLN A 17 6.19 -7.62 19.32
N PRO A 18 7.06 -7.13 20.23
CA PRO A 18 7.70 -5.82 20.05
C PRO A 18 8.51 -5.72 18.75
N ILE A 19 9.17 -6.81 18.34
CA ILE A 19 9.97 -6.85 17.11
C ILE A 19 9.05 -6.86 15.88
N ILE A 20 7.95 -7.61 15.94
CA ILE A 20 6.94 -7.63 14.85
C ILE A 20 6.39 -6.22 14.60
N LYS A 21 6.08 -5.49 15.69
CA LYS A 21 5.63 -4.09 15.62
C LYS A 21 6.70 -3.16 15.04
N GLN A 22 7.91 -3.21 15.57
CA GLN A 22 9.03 -2.37 15.11
C GLN A 22 9.37 -2.60 13.63
N ALA A 23 9.25 -3.85 13.16
CA ALA A 23 9.52 -4.22 11.78
C ALA A 23 8.31 -4.01 10.84
N ASN A 24 7.18 -3.50 11.34
CA ASN A 24 5.93 -3.32 10.58
C ASN A 24 5.46 -4.63 9.89
N LEU A 25 5.58 -5.75 10.59
CA LEU A 25 5.17 -7.07 10.11
C LEU A 25 3.75 -7.44 10.56
N GLU A 26 3.10 -6.60 11.37
CA GLU A 26 1.72 -6.83 11.82
C GLU A 26 0.74 -6.70 10.64
N ASN A 27 -0.12 -7.71 10.46
CA ASN A 27 -1.17 -7.76 9.43
C ASN A 27 -0.66 -7.57 7.98
N ALA A 28 0.63 -7.81 7.72
CA ALA A 28 1.23 -7.71 6.40
C ALA A 28 1.58 -9.10 5.85
N GLU A 29 1.48 -9.27 4.54
CA GLU A 29 2.14 -10.39 3.88
C GLU A 29 3.66 -10.20 3.99
N ILE A 30 4.40 -11.29 4.19
CA ILE A 30 5.85 -11.24 4.44
C ILE A 30 6.58 -11.91 3.28
N GLU A 31 7.56 -11.21 2.72
CA GLU A 31 8.48 -11.75 1.72
C GLU A 31 9.77 -12.21 2.39
N PHE A 32 10.27 -13.37 1.94
CA PHE A 32 11.52 -13.97 2.38
C PHE A 32 12.59 -13.75 1.32
N VAL A 33 13.71 -13.10 1.68
CA VAL A 33 14.84 -12.88 0.78
C VAL A 33 16.11 -13.46 1.40
N VAL A 34 16.77 -14.37 0.69
CA VAL A 34 18.06 -14.93 1.11
C VAL A 34 19.17 -13.94 0.75
N THR A 35 19.95 -13.54 1.74
CA THR A 35 21.10 -12.65 1.60
C THR A 35 22.38 -13.39 2.00
N LYS A 36 23.55 -12.77 1.79
CA LYS A 36 24.84 -13.35 2.21
C LYS A 36 24.95 -13.59 3.73
N GLU A 37 24.20 -12.81 4.51
CA GLU A 37 24.24 -12.81 5.96
C GLU A 37 23.10 -13.63 6.59
N GLY A 38 22.14 -14.10 5.79
CA GLY A 38 21.05 -14.93 6.27
C GLY A 38 19.72 -14.69 5.54
N LEU A 39 18.64 -14.59 6.30
CA LEU A 39 17.27 -14.45 5.80
C LEU A 39 16.70 -13.09 6.19
N LEU A 40 16.37 -12.27 5.19
CA LEU A 40 15.68 -11.01 5.39
C LEU A 40 14.17 -11.22 5.28
N LEU A 41 13.44 -10.75 6.29
CA LEU A 41 11.98 -10.68 6.31
C LEU A 41 11.56 -9.24 6.08
N LYS A 42 10.73 -9.00 5.08
CA LYS A 42 10.18 -7.66 4.82
C LYS A 42 8.67 -7.74 4.55
N PRO A 43 7.89 -6.75 4.99
CA PRO A 43 6.49 -6.69 4.62
C PRO A 43 6.38 -6.41 3.12
N ILE A 44 5.48 -7.13 2.45
CA ILE A 44 5.07 -6.83 1.08
C ILE A 44 4.26 -5.54 1.16
N LYS A 45 4.86 -4.46 0.68
CA LYS A 45 4.12 -3.22 0.45
C LYS A 45 3.21 -3.48 -0.75
N GLN A 46 1.92 -3.72 -0.50
CA GLN A 46 0.93 -3.59 -1.55
C GLN A 46 1.04 -2.16 -2.08
N LYS A 47 1.59 -2.03 -3.27
CA LYS A 47 1.66 -0.75 -3.95
C LYS A 47 0.27 -0.52 -4.55
N ASN A 48 -0.67 -0.06 -3.72
CA ASN A 48 -2.06 0.23 -4.12
C ASN A 48 -2.15 1.21 -5.30
N ARG A 49 -1.05 1.90 -5.62
CA ARG A 49 -0.93 2.87 -6.70
C ARG A 49 0.07 2.49 -7.79
N LEU A 50 0.46 1.22 -7.90
CA LEU A 50 1.39 0.76 -8.95
C LEU A 50 0.94 1.22 -10.33
N ASN A 51 -0.35 1.05 -10.62
CA ASN A 51 -0.93 1.28 -11.93
C ASN A 51 -1.58 2.66 -12.06
N TRP A 52 -1.38 3.56 -11.09
CA TRP A 52 -2.02 4.87 -11.13
C TRP A 52 -1.52 5.69 -12.31
N LYS A 53 -0.21 5.63 -12.57
CA LYS A 53 0.36 6.39 -13.68
C LYS A 53 -0.25 5.95 -15.01
N GLU A 54 -0.27 4.65 -15.27
CA GLU A 54 -0.81 4.06 -16.48
C GLU A 54 -2.32 4.33 -16.61
N ASN A 55 -3.08 4.15 -15.52
CA ASN A 55 -4.52 4.42 -15.52
C ASN A 55 -4.83 5.90 -15.76
N ILE A 56 -4.06 6.82 -15.16
CA ILE A 56 -4.23 8.27 -15.35
C ILE A 56 -3.90 8.64 -16.80
N GLU A 57 -2.78 8.15 -17.33
CA GLU A 57 -2.39 8.39 -18.72
C GLU A 57 -3.45 7.85 -19.70
N GLU A 58 -4.00 6.67 -19.45
CA GLU A 58 -5.07 6.07 -20.27
C GLU A 58 -6.36 6.91 -20.23
N VAL A 59 -6.78 7.34 -19.04
CA VAL A 59 -7.98 8.17 -18.86
C VAL A 59 -7.80 9.54 -19.55
N LEU A 60 -6.63 10.16 -19.41
CA LEU A 60 -6.31 11.44 -20.06
C LEU A 60 -6.27 11.27 -21.60
N ALA A 61 -5.67 10.20 -22.11
CA ALA A 61 -5.64 9.92 -23.54
C ALA A 61 -7.06 9.71 -24.11
N LYS A 62 -7.92 8.97 -23.40
CA LYS A 62 -9.31 8.70 -23.80
C LYS A 62 -10.22 9.94 -23.77
N ASN A 63 -9.87 10.95 -22.99
CA ASN A 63 -10.70 12.14 -22.77
C ASN A 63 -10.03 13.46 -23.19
N LYS A 64 -8.93 13.39 -23.96
CA LYS A 64 -8.07 14.53 -24.32
C LYS A 64 -8.81 15.74 -24.91
N ASP A 65 -9.88 15.48 -25.67
CA ASP A 65 -10.68 16.52 -26.35
C ASP A 65 -12.10 16.64 -25.76
N LYS A 66 -12.37 15.98 -24.63
CA LYS A 66 -13.64 16.08 -23.94
C LYS A 66 -13.49 17.09 -22.81
N LYS A 67 -14.32 18.15 -22.85
CA LYS A 67 -14.55 18.93 -21.64
C LYS A 67 -15.21 18.02 -20.60
N ASP A 68 -14.65 18.01 -19.40
CA ASP A 68 -15.29 17.41 -18.26
C ASP A 68 -16.64 18.14 -18.06
N LYS A 69 -17.74 17.39 -18.10
CA LYS A 69 -19.09 17.91 -17.84
C LYS A 69 -19.39 17.93 -16.34
N GLY A 70 -18.39 17.67 -15.50
CA GLY A 70 -18.52 17.78 -14.07
C GLY A 70 -19.13 19.13 -13.68
N ILE A 71 -19.98 19.09 -12.66
CA ILE A 71 -20.77 20.21 -12.10
C ILE A 71 -19.85 21.28 -11.45
N VAL A 72 -18.53 21.20 -11.68
CA VAL A 72 -17.49 22.04 -11.07
C VAL A 72 -17.73 23.52 -11.38
N GLU A 73 -18.16 23.85 -12.61
CA GLU A 73 -18.48 25.23 -12.99
C GLU A 73 -19.68 25.79 -12.21
N GLU A 74 -20.66 24.95 -11.89
CA GLU A 74 -21.85 25.33 -11.09
C GLU A 74 -21.47 25.49 -9.61
N PHE A 75 -20.65 24.58 -9.08
CA PHE A 75 -20.15 24.61 -7.70
C PHE A 75 -19.19 25.78 -7.42
N LEU A 76 -18.40 26.20 -8.40
CA LEU A 76 -17.50 27.35 -8.28
C LEU A 76 -18.25 28.70 -8.31
N ASN A 77 -19.49 28.71 -8.79
CA ASN A 77 -20.35 29.88 -8.82
C ASN A 77 -21.24 30.01 -7.58
N GLU A 78 -21.23 29.03 -6.67
CA GLU A 78 -21.92 29.11 -5.39
C GLU A 78 -21.08 29.90 -4.38
N THR A 79 -21.67 30.93 -3.78
CA THR A 79 -21.04 31.67 -2.69
C THR A 79 -21.07 30.79 -1.44
N PHE A 80 -19.91 30.33 -0.99
CA PHE A 80 -19.74 29.56 0.25
C PHE A 80 -19.88 30.45 1.51
N GLU A 81 -20.91 31.30 1.60
CA GLU A 81 -21.09 32.22 2.74
C GLU A 81 -21.64 31.53 3.99
N ASP A 82 -22.31 30.37 3.85
CA ASP A 82 -23.00 29.68 4.95
C ASP A 82 -22.30 28.40 5.45
N TRP A 83 -21.03 28.21 5.12
CA TRP A 83 -20.27 27.06 5.62
C TRP A 83 -19.75 27.30 7.04
N GLU A 84 -20.17 26.47 7.99
CA GLU A 84 -19.52 26.35 9.31
C GLU A 84 -18.87 24.98 9.44
N TRP A 85 -17.66 24.96 10.01
CA TRP A 85 -16.84 23.75 10.21
C TRP A 85 -17.36 22.84 11.32
#